data_AF-A0A4C1YU14-F1
#
_entry.id   AF-A0A4C1YU14-F1
#
_cell.length_a   1.000
_cell.length_b   1.000
_cell.length_c   1.000
_cell.angle_alpha   90.00
_cell.angle_beta   90.00
_cell.angle_gamma   90.00
#
_symmetry.space_group_name_H-M   'P 1'
#
loop_
_entity.id
_entity.type
_entity.pdbx_description
1 polymer ?
#
loop_
_entity_poly.entity_id
_entity_poly.type
_entity_poly.pdbx_seq_one_letter_code
_entity_poly.pdbx_strand_id
1 'polypeptide(L)'
;MDSQTRLTWGTITIHTSKHVVWSRTPAPVVAGVLSAALAGLGWLVVSRYLYQKRKLPENWSKVGTLQEVKAYPIKSCGGIQLLTAECTSMGLRDGWLRDRVLMVVTEKDNFVTARQHPEMLLIQPTVNGSVLTLTYPDMEPVSVNLAEILSPHCRGTPSLSGLGPAALHSGAVRLGAADGRSHRGDDGVRDRRALESTGRGL
;
A
#
# COMPACT_ATOMS: atom_id res chain seq x y z
N MET A 1 -66.47 41.21 76.91
CA MET A 1 -65.68 42.44 76.64
C MET A 1 -64.23 42.00 76.64
N ASP A 2 -63.71 41.83 75.42
CA ASP A 2 -62.44 41.18 75.10
C ASP A 2 -61.22 41.95 75.60
N SER A 3 -60.32 41.22 76.27
CA SER A 3 -58.93 41.59 76.47
C SER A 3 -58.13 41.25 75.22
N GLN A 4 -57.87 42.23 74.35
CA GLN A 4 -57.04 42.01 73.17
C GLN A 4 -55.54 41.92 73.52
N THR A 5 -55.00 40.73 73.33
CA THR A 5 -53.58 40.38 73.23
C THR A 5 -52.87 41.16 72.12
N ARG A 6 -51.83 41.94 72.48
CA ARG A 6 -50.88 42.55 71.52
C ARG A 6 -49.84 41.52 71.10
N LEU A 7 -49.87 41.15 69.82
CA LEU A 7 -48.85 40.33 69.15
C LEU A 7 -47.67 41.23 68.76
N THR A 8 -46.48 40.93 69.28
CA THR A 8 -45.22 41.57 68.86
C THR A 8 -44.69 40.87 67.62
N TRP A 9 -44.75 41.53 66.46
CA TRP A 9 -44.13 41.06 65.24
C TRP A 9 -42.61 41.29 65.31
N GLY A 10 -41.84 40.21 65.26
CA GLY A 10 -40.38 40.27 65.15
C GLY A 10 -39.98 40.71 63.74
N THR A 11 -39.27 41.83 63.63
CA THR A 11 -38.69 42.31 62.37
C THR A 11 -37.54 41.39 61.97
N ILE A 12 -37.70 40.60 60.91
CA ILE A 12 -36.60 39.81 60.34
C ILE A 12 -35.80 40.72 59.39
N THR A 13 -34.61 41.12 59.82
CA THR A 13 -33.67 41.89 58.99
C THR A 13 -32.84 40.94 58.15
N ILE A 14 -33.14 40.84 56.84
CA ILE A 14 -32.35 40.04 55.90
C ILE A 14 -31.09 40.85 55.54
N HIS A 15 -29.94 40.47 56.09
CA HIS A 15 -28.67 41.13 55.81
C HIS A 15 -28.11 40.62 54.47
N THR A 16 -28.33 41.36 53.38
CA THR A 16 -27.72 40.99 52.09
C THR A 16 -26.26 41.48 52.06
N SER A 17 -25.31 40.57 52.26
CA SER A 17 -23.88 40.87 52.04
C SER A 17 -23.62 40.95 50.54
N LYS A 18 -23.47 42.16 50.00
CA LYS A 18 -23.10 42.41 48.59
C LYS A 18 -21.61 42.72 48.48
N HIS A 19 -20.76 41.74 48.77
CA HIS A 19 -19.33 41.86 48.44
C HIS A 19 -18.85 40.61 47.70
N VAL A 20 -19.19 40.54 46.41
CA VAL A 20 -18.48 39.67 45.47
C VAL A 20 -17.21 40.41 45.05
N VAL A 21 -16.11 40.12 45.74
CA VAL A 21 -14.78 40.64 45.41
C VAL A 21 -14.28 39.87 44.19
N TRP A 22 -14.28 40.51 43.03
CA TRP A 22 -13.61 39.98 41.84
C TRP A 22 -12.09 40.07 42.04
N SER A 23 -11.42 38.94 42.28
CA SER A 23 -9.96 38.88 42.31
C SER A 23 -9.40 39.17 40.91
N ARG A 24 -8.55 40.19 40.78
CA ARG A 24 -7.82 40.46 39.53
C ARG A 24 -6.91 39.28 39.23
N THR A 25 -7.16 38.57 38.13
CA THR A 25 -6.29 37.47 37.68
C THR A 25 -4.94 38.04 37.25
N PRO A 26 -3.82 37.35 37.55
CA PRO A 26 -2.49 37.83 37.20
C PRO A 26 -2.30 37.83 35.67
N ALA A 27 -1.78 38.94 35.12
CA ALA A 27 -1.56 39.15 33.70
C ALA A 27 -0.86 37.98 32.94
N PRO A 28 0.17 37.28 33.47
CA PRO A 28 0.79 36.16 32.76
C PRO A 28 -0.14 34.95 32.58
N VAL A 29 -1.07 34.71 33.51
CA VAL A 29 -2.06 33.63 33.38
C VAL A 29 -3.04 33.96 32.25
N VAL A 30 -3.45 35.22 32.13
CA VAL A 30 -4.31 35.68 31.03
C VAL A 30 -3.59 35.53 29.68
N ALA A 31 -2.31 35.94 29.60
CA ALA A 31 -1.51 35.80 28.37
C ALA A 31 -1.27 34.33 27.97
N GLY A 32 -1.05 33.44 28.95
CA GLY A 32 -0.90 32.00 28.72
C GLY A 32 -2.18 31.35 28.19
N VAL A 33 -3.35 31.71 28.74
CA VAL A 33 -4.64 31.20 28.25
C VAL A 33 -4.94 31.69 26.83
N LEU A 34 -4.64 32.96 26.53
CA LEU A 34 -4.86 33.53 25.20
C LEU A 34 -3.98 32.88 24.12
N SER A 35 -2.69 32.67 24.41
CA SER A 35 -1.78 32.01 23.47
C SER A 35 -2.18 30.55 23.20
N ALA A 36 -2.58 29.80 24.23
CA ALA A 36 -3.11 28.44 24.06
C ALA A 36 -4.40 28.41 23.25
N ALA A 37 -5.32 29.36 23.48
CA ALA A 37 -6.56 29.47 22.71
C ALA A 37 -6.30 29.76 21.23
N LEU A 38 -5.36 30.67 20.91
CA LEU A 38 -4.99 30.98 19.53
C LEU A 38 -4.32 29.81 18.82
N ALA A 39 -3.43 29.08 19.50
CA ALA A 39 -2.81 27.88 18.95
C ALA A 39 -3.84 26.77 18.69
N GLY A 40 -4.77 26.55 19.64
CA GLY A 40 -5.86 25.61 19.48
C GLY A 40 -6.78 25.97 18.33
N LEU A 41 -7.13 27.25 18.18
CA LEU A 41 -7.94 27.74 17.07
C LEU A 41 -7.21 27.58 15.73
N GLY A 42 -5.91 27.90 15.69
CA GLY A 42 -5.07 27.67 14.52
C GLY A 42 -5.02 26.21 14.10
N TRP A 43 -4.83 25.28 15.05
CA TRP A 43 -4.85 23.84 14.80
C TRP A 43 -6.22 23.36 14.30
N LEU A 44 -7.32 23.86 14.85
CA LEU A 44 -8.67 23.53 14.40
C LEU A 44 -8.92 24.02 12.97
N VAL A 45 -8.47 25.22 12.61
CA VAL A 45 -8.59 25.74 11.24
C VAL A 45 -7.76 24.91 10.26
N VAL A 46 -6.49 24.62 10.58
CA VAL A 46 -5.62 23.79 9.73
C VAL A 46 -6.17 22.37 9.60
N SER A 47 -6.59 21.74 10.70
CA SER A 47 -7.13 20.38 10.66
C SER A 47 -8.44 20.31 9.87
N ARG A 48 -9.33 21.31 10.01
CA ARG A 48 -10.55 21.42 9.19
C ARG A 48 -10.23 21.62 7.70
N TYR A 49 -9.24 22.47 7.39
CA TYR A 49 -8.78 22.69 6.01
C TYR A 49 -8.24 21.41 5.38
N LEU A 50 -7.38 20.68 6.10
CA LEU A 50 -6.83 19.40 5.66
C LEU A 50 -7.91 18.32 5.52
N TYR A 51 -8.89 18.29 6.42
CA TYR A 51 -10.04 17.39 6.33
C TYR A 51 -10.90 17.69 5.10
N GLN A 52 -11.20 18.97 4.84
CA GLN A 52 -12.03 19.37 3.72
C GLN A 52 -11.38 19.08 2.36
N LYS A 53 -10.04 19.20 2.25
CA LYS A 53 -9.29 18.78 1.06
C LYS A 53 -9.31 17.28 0.79
N ARG A 54 -9.58 16.45 1.81
CA ARG A 54 -9.64 14.98 1.69
C ARG A 54 -11.05 14.46 1.48
N LYS A 55 -12.06 15.34 1.41
CA LYS A 55 -13.43 14.92 1.10
C LYS A 55 -13.47 14.44 -0.35
N LEU A 56 -13.85 13.17 -0.53
CA LEU A 56 -14.21 12.63 -1.83
C LEU A 56 -15.37 13.45 -2.41
N PRO A 57 -15.44 13.62 -3.74
CA PRO A 57 -16.55 14.33 -4.36
C PRO A 57 -17.88 13.67 -3.96
N GLU A 58 -18.88 14.48 -3.63
CA GLU A 58 -20.22 13.98 -3.28
C GLU A 58 -20.98 13.50 -4.52
N ASN A 59 -20.69 14.11 -5.68
CA ASN A 59 -21.34 13.78 -6.93
C ASN A 59 -20.42 12.92 -7.81
N TRP A 60 -20.86 11.69 -8.06
CA TRP A 60 -20.20 10.76 -8.98
C TRP A 60 -20.98 10.69 -10.28
N SER A 61 -20.32 10.94 -11.41
CA SER A 61 -20.89 10.70 -12.74
C SER A 61 -20.33 9.42 -13.33
N LYS A 62 -21.18 8.61 -13.96
CA LYS A 62 -20.74 7.40 -14.66
C LYS A 62 -19.94 7.80 -15.89
N VAL A 63 -18.65 7.47 -15.90
CA VAL A 63 -17.73 7.76 -17.02
C VAL A 63 -17.61 6.61 -18.03
N GLY A 64 -18.04 5.40 -17.66
CA GLY A 64 -17.92 4.23 -18.52
C GLY A 64 -18.42 2.96 -17.87
N THR A 65 -18.30 1.86 -18.62
CA THR A 65 -18.55 0.50 -18.14
C THR A 65 -17.33 -0.35 -18.50
N LEU A 66 -16.86 -1.15 -17.55
CA LEU A 66 -15.74 -2.06 -17.74
C LEU A 66 -16.18 -3.20 -18.67
N GLN A 67 -15.53 -3.34 -19.82
CA GLN A 67 -15.84 -4.40 -20.79
C GLN A 67 -15.10 -5.69 -20.46
N GLU A 68 -13.85 -5.59 -20.02
CA GLU A 68 -12.99 -6.74 -19.79
C GLU A 68 -12.01 -6.47 -18.64
N VAL A 69 -11.78 -7.49 -17.81
CA VAL A 69 -10.75 -7.50 -16.77
C VAL A 69 -9.75 -8.59 -17.10
N LYS A 70 -8.46 -8.25 -17.09
CA LYS A 70 -7.37 -9.23 -17.26
C LYS A 70 -6.43 -9.16 -16.06
N ALA A 71 -6.01 -10.33 -15.60
CA ALA A 71 -4.96 -10.46 -14.62
C ALA A 71 -3.74 -11.18 -15.20
N TYR A 72 -2.55 -10.80 -14.76
CA TYR A 72 -1.27 -11.26 -15.28
C TYR A 72 -0.48 -11.92 -14.15
N PRO A 73 -0.72 -13.21 -13.86
CA PRO A 73 -0.08 -13.86 -12.71
C PRO A 73 1.45 -13.88 -12.80
N ILE A 74 1.99 -13.96 -14.04
CA ILE A 74 3.42 -13.89 -14.33
C ILE A 74 3.71 -12.63 -15.14
N LYS A 75 4.74 -11.88 -14.73
CA LYS A 75 5.23 -10.72 -15.46
C LYS A 75 5.65 -11.13 -16.88
N SER A 76 5.25 -10.32 -17.86
CA SER A 76 5.64 -10.44 -19.26
C SER A 76 5.09 -11.67 -20.01
N CYS A 77 4.10 -12.38 -19.45
CA CYS A 77 3.34 -13.43 -20.13
C CYS A 77 1.92 -12.96 -20.50
N GLY A 78 1.14 -13.84 -21.13
CA GLY A 78 -0.27 -13.64 -21.45
C GLY A 78 -1.13 -13.37 -20.20
N GLY A 79 -2.25 -12.68 -20.41
CA GLY A 79 -3.21 -12.35 -19.35
C GLY A 79 -4.41 -13.29 -19.34
N ILE A 80 -4.93 -13.57 -18.15
CA ILE A 80 -6.14 -14.37 -17.92
C ILE A 80 -7.32 -13.41 -17.85
N GLN A 81 -8.32 -13.63 -18.71
CA GLN A 81 -9.57 -12.88 -18.67
C GLN A 81 -10.41 -13.33 -17.47
N LEU A 82 -10.90 -12.38 -16.69
CA LEU A 82 -11.72 -12.60 -15.50
C LEU A 82 -13.10 -11.96 -15.69
N LEU A 83 -14.14 -12.68 -15.27
CA LEU A 83 -15.51 -12.13 -15.19
C LEU A 83 -15.70 -11.30 -13.93
N THR A 84 -15.09 -11.74 -12.82
CA THR A 84 -15.12 -11.09 -11.51
C THR A 84 -13.74 -11.19 -10.88
N ALA A 85 -13.37 -10.19 -10.09
CA ALA A 85 -12.11 -10.21 -9.35
C ALA A 85 -12.24 -9.41 -8.05
N GLU A 86 -11.52 -9.84 -7.03
CA GLU A 86 -11.34 -9.11 -5.78
C GLU A 86 -10.27 -8.03 -5.98
N CYS A 87 -10.61 -6.78 -5.65
CA CYS A 87 -9.65 -5.68 -5.62
C CYS A 87 -8.95 -5.65 -4.26
N THR A 88 -7.66 -6.01 -4.24
CA THR A 88 -6.82 -5.93 -3.04
C THR A 88 -5.83 -4.78 -3.14
N SER A 89 -5.20 -4.41 -2.02
CA SER A 89 -4.12 -3.40 -2.02
C SER A 89 -2.92 -3.79 -2.88
N MET A 90 -2.74 -5.09 -3.16
CA MET A 90 -1.66 -5.63 -3.97
C MET A 90 -2.04 -5.84 -5.45
N GLY A 91 -3.31 -5.63 -5.81
CA GLY A 91 -3.83 -5.86 -7.16
C GLY A 91 -5.03 -6.80 -7.21
N LEU A 92 -5.35 -7.28 -8.41
CA LEU A 92 -6.48 -8.18 -8.63
C LEU A 92 -6.19 -9.58 -8.06
N ARG A 93 -7.24 -10.19 -7.52
CA ARG A 93 -7.22 -11.55 -6.97
C ARG A 93 -8.46 -12.32 -7.40
N ASP A 94 -8.28 -13.60 -7.71
CA ASP A 94 -9.37 -14.56 -7.88
C ASP A 94 -8.90 -15.94 -7.41
N GLY A 95 -9.46 -16.46 -6.31
CA GLY A 95 -9.01 -17.72 -5.71
C GLY A 95 -7.51 -17.72 -5.35
N TRP A 96 -6.71 -18.51 -6.08
CA TRP A 96 -5.24 -18.58 -5.99
C TRP A 96 -4.51 -17.62 -6.94
N LEU A 97 -5.20 -17.10 -7.95
CA LEU A 97 -4.64 -16.12 -8.88
C LEU A 97 -4.37 -14.82 -8.14
N ARG A 98 -3.18 -14.25 -8.37
CA ARG A 98 -2.77 -12.92 -7.91
C ARG A 98 -2.12 -12.18 -9.06
N ASP A 99 -2.48 -10.92 -9.26
CA ASP A 99 -1.87 -10.10 -10.32
C ASP A 99 -0.39 -9.81 -10.02
N ARG A 100 0.48 -10.10 -10.99
CA ARG A 100 1.91 -9.77 -11.04
C ARG A 100 2.76 -10.24 -9.86
N VAL A 101 2.45 -11.40 -9.27
CA VAL A 101 3.24 -11.93 -8.14
C VAL A 101 4.41 -12.83 -8.55
N LEU A 102 4.47 -13.29 -9.81
CA LEU A 102 5.54 -14.13 -10.32
C LEU A 102 6.33 -13.45 -11.45
N MET A 103 7.58 -13.86 -11.62
CA MET A 103 8.44 -13.43 -12.72
C MET A 103 9.32 -14.59 -13.20
N VAL A 104 9.62 -14.60 -14.49
CA VAL A 104 10.57 -15.52 -15.10
C VAL A 104 12.00 -15.04 -14.83
N VAL A 105 12.82 -15.90 -14.23
CA VAL A 105 14.23 -15.63 -13.90
C VAL A 105 15.14 -16.72 -14.45
N THR A 106 16.33 -16.35 -14.91
CA THR A 106 17.38 -17.30 -15.29
C THR A 106 18.01 -17.95 -14.05
N GLU A 107 18.81 -19.01 -14.22
CA GLU A 107 19.61 -19.59 -13.11
C GLU A 107 20.55 -18.58 -12.41
N LYS A 108 20.92 -17.51 -13.11
CA LYS A 108 21.78 -16.42 -12.60
C LYS A 108 20.97 -15.29 -11.94
N ASP A 109 19.70 -15.54 -11.62
CA ASP A 109 18.74 -14.58 -11.05
C ASP A 109 18.52 -13.32 -11.91
N ASN A 110 18.88 -13.35 -13.19
CA ASN A 110 18.52 -12.28 -14.11
C ASN A 110 17.05 -12.35 -14.52
N PHE A 111 16.39 -11.20 -14.56
CA PHE A 111 15.01 -11.07 -15.02
C PHE A 111 14.90 -11.28 -16.52
N VAL A 112 13.97 -12.13 -16.93
CA VAL A 112 13.59 -12.30 -18.34
C VAL A 112 12.29 -11.53 -18.58
N THR A 113 12.29 -10.63 -19.56
CA THR A 113 11.12 -9.78 -19.85
C THR A 113 10.77 -9.78 -21.34
N ALA A 114 9.51 -9.48 -21.65
CA ALA A 114 9.02 -9.38 -23.03
C ALA A 114 9.69 -8.26 -23.85
N ARG A 115 10.46 -7.36 -23.22
CA ARG A 115 11.28 -6.36 -23.93
C ARG A 115 12.50 -6.98 -24.60
N GLN A 116 13.04 -8.04 -23.99
CA GLN A 116 14.18 -8.81 -24.51
C GLN A 116 13.68 -9.99 -25.34
N HIS A 117 12.56 -10.59 -24.93
CA HIS A 117 11.98 -11.81 -25.50
C HIS A 117 10.47 -11.64 -25.78
N PRO A 118 10.08 -10.97 -26.88
CA PRO A 118 8.67 -10.72 -27.20
C PRO A 118 7.81 -11.98 -27.29
N GLU A 119 8.41 -13.13 -27.63
CA GLU A 119 7.79 -14.45 -27.66
C GLU A 119 7.16 -14.87 -26.33
N MET A 120 7.60 -14.30 -25.19
CA MET A 120 6.99 -14.54 -23.88
C MET A 120 5.50 -14.20 -23.83
N LEU A 121 5.02 -13.28 -24.68
CA LEU A 121 3.61 -12.90 -24.74
C LEU A 121 2.72 -14.01 -25.29
N LEU A 122 3.29 -15.00 -25.99
CA LEU A 122 2.56 -16.16 -26.48
C LEU A 122 2.29 -17.20 -25.38
N ILE A 123 3.03 -17.14 -24.27
CA ILE A 123 2.82 -18.02 -23.11
C ILE A 123 1.48 -17.66 -22.48
N GLN A 124 0.53 -18.59 -22.51
CA GLN A 124 -0.79 -18.44 -21.92
C GLN A 124 -0.84 -19.14 -20.56
N PRO A 125 -0.91 -18.38 -19.45
CA PRO A 125 -1.12 -18.96 -18.13
C PRO A 125 -2.60 -19.33 -17.92
N THR A 126 -2.84 -20.41 -17.19
CA THR A 126 -4.15 -20.77 -16.64
C THR A 126 -3.98 -21.19 -15.19
N VAL A 127 -4.94 -20.86 -14.32
CA VAL A 127 -4.87 -21.18 -12.89
C VAL A 127 -6.09 -22.01 -12.52
N ASN A 128 -5.86 -23.24 -12.08
CA ASN A 128 -6.88 -24.17 -11.62
C ASN A 128 -6.56 -24.62 -10.19
N GLY A 129 -7.32 -24.14 -9.22
CA GLY A 129 -6.98 -24.34 -7.81
C GLY A 129 -5.59 -23.75 -7.52
N SER A 130 -4.70 -24.50 -6.89
CA SER A 130 -3.33 -24.05 -6.61
C SER A 130 -2.36 -24.29 -7.78
N VAL A 131 -2.80 -24.86 -8.90
CA VAL A 131 -1.91 -25.20 -10.02
C VAL A 131 -1.96 -24.12 -11.08
N LEU A 132 -0.79 -23.59 -11.43
CA LEU A 132 -0.56 -22.69 -12.54
C LEU A 132 0.00 -23.50 -13.72
N THR A 133 -0.74 -23.54 -14.83
CA THR A 133 -0.32 -24.23 -16.06
C THR A 133 0.01 -23.19 -17.13
N LEU A 134 1.18 -23.35 -17.75
CA LEU A 134 1.69 -22.50 -18.81
C LEU A 134 1.68 -23.26 -20.13
N THR A 135 0.96 -22.71 -21.09
CA THR A 135 0.88 -23.26 -22.45
C THR A 135 1.59 -22.33 -23.42
N TYR A 136 2.37 -22.90 -24.32
CA TYR A 136 3.01 -22.20 -25.44
C TYR A 136 2.73 -22.99 -26.73
N PRO A 137 2.60 -22.32 -27.90
CA PRO A 137 2.34 -23.03 -29.16
C PRO A 137 3.37 -24.14 -29.43
N ASP A 138 2.90 -25.32 -29.82
CA ASP A 138 3.73 -26.48 -30.19
C ASP A 138 4.66 -26.99 -29.07
N MET A 139 4.35 -26.69 -27.80
CA MET A 139 5.08 -27.18 -26.64
C MET A 139 4.16 -27.85 -25.61
N GLU A 140 4.70 -28.84 -24.91
CA GLU A 140 4.01 -29.48 -23.79
C GLU A 140 3.75 -28.48 -22.65
N PRO A 141 2.53 -28.45 -22.07
CA PRO A 141 2.20 -27.54 -20.99
C PRO A 141 3.05 -27.78 -19.74
N VAL A 142 3.52 -26.69 -19.13
CA VAL A 142 4.31 -26.75 -17.89
C VAL A 142 3.42 -26.37 -16.72
N SER A 143 3.28 -27.25 -15.73
CA SER A 143 2.44 -27.01 -14.55
C SER A 143 3.28 -26.82 -13.28
N VAL A 144 2.87 -25.86 -12.45
CA VAL A 144 3.58 -25.50 -11.22
C VAL A 144 2.60 -25.26 -10.09
N ASN A 145 2.91 -25.75 -8.89
CA ASN A 145 2.08 -25.57 -7.72
C ASN A 145 2.37 -24.22 -7.03
N LEU A 146 1.40 -23.30 -7.07
CA LEU A 146 1.48 -21.99 -6.44
C LEU A 146 1.59 -22.07 -4.92
N ALA A 147 1.03 -23.10 -4.28
CA ALA A 147 1.14 -23.27 -2.84
C ALA A 147 2.61 -23.47 -2.40
N GLU A 148 3.41 -24.16 -3.22
CA GLU A 148 4.83 -24.38 -2.94
C GLU A 148 5.66 -23.10 -3.13
N ILE A 149 5.35 -22.32 -4.17
CA ILE A 149 6.08 -21.08 -4.47
C ILE A 149 5.72 -19.97 -3.46
N LEU A 150 4.45 -19.85 -3.09
CA LEU A 150 3.95 -18.80 -2.22
C LEU A 150 4.07 -19.14 -0.74
N SER A 151 4.55 -20.35 -0.39
CA SER A 151 4.79 -20.75 0.99
C SER A 151 5.97 -19.99 1.61
N PRO A 152 5.81 -19.37 2.78
CA PRO A 152 6.89 -18.60 3.43
C PRO A 152 8.08 -19.45 3.93
N HIS A 153 8.03 -20.78 3.76
CA HIS A 153 8.99 -21.73 4.35
C HIS A 153 9.99 -22.36 3.38
N CYS A 154 9.94 -22.07 2.08
CA CYS A 154 10.92 -22.61 1.13
C CYS A 154 11.96 -21.55 0.74
N ARG A 155 13.07 -21.51 1.48
CA ARG A 155 14.32 -20.86 1.01
C ARG A 155 15.06 -21.69 -0.06
N GLY A 156 14.38 -22.68 -0.65
CA GLY A 156 14.86 -23.48 -1.77
C GLY A 156 13.80 -23.47 -2.86
N THR A 157 14.15 -22.91 -4.01
CA THR A 157 13.28 -22.77 -5.17
C THR A 157 12.91 -24.16 -5.72
N PRO A 158 11.62 -24.45 -6.01
CA PRO A 158 11.25 -25.72 -6.64
C PRO A 158 11.92 -25.84 -8.02
N SER A 159 12.69 -26.91 -8.22
CA SER A 159 13.30 -27.25 -9.49
C SER A 159 12.27 -27.94 -10.39
N LEU A 160 12.05 -27.40 -11.58
CA LEU A 160 11.29 -28.05 -12.66
C LEU A 160 11.91 -29.42 -12.96
N SER A 161 11.24 -30.51 -12.58
CA SER A 161 11.61 -31.87 -13.00
C SER A 161 10.78 -32.24 -14.22
N GLY A 162 11.44 -32.44 -15.36
CA GLY A 162 10.77 -32.80 -16.62
C GLY A 162 11.46 -32.41 -17.91
N LEU A 163 12.70 -31.91 -17.88
CA LEU A 163 13.47 -31.64 -19.10
C LEU A 163 14.10 -32.94 -19.63
N GLY A 164 13.47 -33.55 -20.63
CA GLY A 164 14.14 -34.49 -21.54
C GLY A 164 15.26 -33.80 -22.33
N PRO A 165 16.20 -34.55 -22.92
CA PRO A 165 17.47 -34.04 -23.46
C PRO A 165 17.28 -33.34 -24.82
N ALA A 166 16.62 -32.18 -24.82
CA ALA A 166 16.70 -31.17 -25.87
C ALA A 166 16.57 -29.74 -25.28
N ALA A 167 16.68 -29.66 -23.95
CA ALA A 167 16.49 -28.49 -23.12
C ALA A 167 17.63 -27.47 -23.27
N LEU A 168 17.38 -26.50 -24.13
CA LEU A 168 18.14 -25.27 -24.33
C LEU A 168 19.52 -25.43 -24.96
N HIS A 169 19.68 -24.79 -26.12
CA HIS A 169 20.86 -23.96 -26.29
C HIS A 169 20.81 -22.86 -25.19
N SER A 170 21.35 -23.21 -24.02
CA SER A 170 21.74 -22.35 -22.88
C SER A 170 20.67 -21.81 -21.90
N GLY A 171 20.43 -22.53 -20.77
CA GLY A 171 20.00 -21.94 -19.48
C GLY A 171 18.63 -22.36 -18.91
N ALA A 172 18.58 -23.10 -17.80
CA ALA A 172 17.31 -23.38 -17.14
C ALA A 172 16.66 -22.08 -16.62
N VAL A 173 15.35 -21.99 -16.75
CA VAL A 173 14.58 -20.80 -16.36
C VAL A 173 13.63 -21.19 -15.23
N ARG A 174 13.47 -20.33 -14.23
CA ARG A 174 12.67 -20.55 -13.01
C ARG A 174 11.63 -19.46 -12.83
N LEU A 175 10.58 -19.74 -12.05
CA LEU A 175 9.63 -18.73 -11.59
C LEU A 175 10.08 -18.22 -10.21
N GLY A 176 10.34 -16.92 -10.13
CA GLY A 176 10.62 -16.21 -8.88
C GLY A 176 9.43 -15.37 -8.42
N ALA A 177 9.38 -15.05 -7.14
CA ALA A 177 8.46 -14.03 -6.63
C ALA A 177 8.84 -12.67 -7.23
N ALA A 178 7.86 -11.90 -7.67
CA ALA A 178 8.08 -10.59 -8.27
C ALA A 178 8.36 -9.46 -7.23
N ASP A 179 8.36 -9.78 -5.92
CA ASP A 179 8.74 -8.83 -4.87
C ASP A 179 10.20 -8.44 -5.08
N GLY A 180 10.46 -7.14 -5.34
CA GLY A 180 11.75 -6.59 -5.73
C GLY A 180 12.85 -6.65 -4.66
N ARG A 181 12.70 -7.48 -3.62
CA ARG A 181 13.76 -7.83 -2.67
C ARG A 181 14.72 -8.85 -3.29
N SER A 182 15.40 -8.43 -4.35
CA SER A 182 16.71 -8.98 -4.67
C SER A 182 17.65 -8.51 -3.55
N HIS A 183 18.03 -9.43 -2.67
CA HIS A 183 19.22 -9.26 -1.85
C HIS A 183 20.39 -9.03 -2.80
N ARG A 184 20.72 -7.76 -3.02
CA ARG A 184 21.98 -7.36 -3.65
C ARG A 184 23.08 -7.88 -2.73
N GLY A 185 23.72 -8.98 -3.14
CA GLY A 185 25.02 -9.36 -2.66
C GLY A 185 25.96 -8.16 -2.81
N ASP A 186 26.59 -7.82 -1.71
CA ASP A 186 27.57 -6.76 -1.57
C ASP A 186 28.87 -7.21 -2.22
N ASP A 187 28.93 -7.13 -3.56
CA ASP A 187 30.16 -7.35 -4.32
C ASP A 187 30.57 -6.04 -4.99
N GLY A 188 31.73 -5.54 -4.56
CA GLY A 188 32.20 -4.18 -4.77
C GLY A 188 32.28 -3.76 -6.24
N VAL A 189 31.52 -2.72 -6.58
CA VAL A 189 31.72 -1.95 -7.80
C VAL A 189 32.92 -1.03 -7.59
N ARG A 190 34.06 -1.49 -8.11
CA ARG A 190 35.26 -0.68 -8.30
C ARG A 190 34.93 0.46 -9.27
N ASP A 191 35.03 1.68 -8.76
CA ASP A 191 34.71 2.94 -9.41
C ASP A 191 35.48 3.11 -10.74
N ARG A 192 34.77 3.00 -11.88
CA ARG A 192 35.27 3.40 -13.20
C ARG A 192 34.82 4.82 -13.49
N ARG A 193 35.36 5.79 -12.76
CA ARG A 193 35.40 7.21 -13.14
C ARG A 193 36.67 7.87 -12.63
N ALA A 194 37.81 7.52 -13.23
CA ALA A 194 39.01 8.36 -13.18
C ALA A 194 40.01 7.87 -14.23
N LEU A 195 39.75 8.12 -15.52
CA LEU A 195 40.83 8.18 -16.51
C LEU A 195 40.36 8.88 -17.79
N GLU A 196 40.13 10.18 -17.73
CA GLU A 196 40.00 11.03 -18.92
C GLU A 196 40.36 12.48 -18.57
N SER A 197 41.66 12.72 -18.29
CA SER A 197 42.25 14.06 -18.36
C SER A 197 43.78 13.99 -18.31
N THR A 198 44.44 13.62 -19.42
CA THR A 198 45.82 14.05 -19.74
C THR A 198 46.06 13.78 -21.23
N GLY A 199 46.36 14.82 -22.00
CA GLY A 199 46.93 14.65 -23.35
C GLY A 199 46.29 15.45 -24.48
N ARG A 200 46.28 16.79 -24.39
CA ARG A 200 46.39 17.63 -25.60
C ARG A 200 47.67 18.45 -25.47
N GLY A 201 48.61 18.16 -26.35
CA GLY A 201 49.85 18.88 -26.54
C GLY A 201 50.45 18.45 -27.86
N LEU A 202 50.14 19.20 -28.91
CA LEU A 202 50.93 19.50 -30.10
C LEU A 202 50.37 20.80 -30.68
#